data_AF-A0AAW9ECH9-F1
#
_entry.id   AF-A0AAW9ECH9-F1
#
_cell.length_a   1.000
_cell.length_b   1.000
_cell.length_c   1.000
_cell.angle_alpha   90.00
_cell.angle_beta   90.00
_cell.angle_gamma   90.00
#
_symmetry.space_group_name_H-M   'P 1'
#
loop_
_entity.id
_entity.type
_entity.pdbx_description
1 polymer ?
#
loop_
_entity_poly.entity_id
_entity_poly.type
_entity_poly.pdbx_seq_one_letter_code
_entity_poly.pdbx_strand_id
1 'polypeptide(L)'
;SYVARNSFICTSPAKTFNMAGLEIANIVIANDKYREKFKSALIAAGIHNPGYFSVPAFLCAYRHGDSWLAALKDYLAENRSWVQS
;
A
#
# COMPACT_ATOMS: atom_id res chain seq x y z
N SER A 1 -14.73 -1.12 16.41
CA SER A 1 -14.44 -2.18 17.39
C SER A 1 -13.11 -1.90 18.10
N TYR A 2 -12.81 -2.57 19.21
CA TYR A 2 -11.54 -2.44 19.95
C TYR A 2 -10.31 -2.61 19.05
N VAL A 3 -10.34 -3.60 18.14
CA VAL A 3 -9.25 -3.87 17.19
C VAL A 3 -8.92 -2.64 16.36
N ALA A 4 -9.91 -2.04 15.68
CA ALA A 4 -9.70 -0.87 14.84
C ALA A 4 -9.06 0.32 15.60
N ARG A 5 -9.39 0.49 16.88
CA ARG A 5 -8.85 1.58 17.74
C ARG A 5 -7.43 1.30 18.26
N ASN A 6 -6.93 0.08 18.09
CA ASN A 6 -5.64 -0.39 18.60
C ASN A 6 -4.79 -1.07 17.52
N SER A 7 -5.11 -0.85 16.24
CA SER A 7 -4.38 -1.41 15.10
C SER A 7 -3.97 -0.32 14.11
N PHE A 8 -2.86 -0.55 13.45
CA PHE A 8 -2.41 0.24 12.30
C PHE A 8 -2.52 -0.68 11.08
N ILE A 9 -3.29 -0.28 10.07
CA ILE A 9 -3.40 -1.05 8.83
C ILE A 9 -2.46 -0.44 7.81
N CYS A 10 -1.38 -1.14 7.51
CA CYS A 10 -0.34 -0.68 6.61
C CYS A 10 -0.50 -1.36 5.25
N THR A 11 -0.82 -0.59 4.21
CA THR A 11 -0.88 -1.09 2.84
C THR A 11 -0.05 -0.22 1.90
N SER A 12 0.25 -0.74 0.71
CA SER A 12 1.04 -0.04 -0.31
C SER A 12 0.76 -0.69 -1.68
N PRO A 13 0.85 0.07 -2.79
CA PRO A 13 0.85 -0.51 -4.13
C PRO A 13 2.14 -1.29 -4.46
N ALA A 14 3.20 -1.18 -3.65
CA ALA A 14 4.54 -1.67 -3.97
C ALA A 14 4.58 -3.15 -4.39
N LYS A 15 3.93 -4.04 -3.64
CA LYS A 15 3.91 -5.47 -3.98
C LYS A 15 2.91 -5.78 -5.09
N THR A 16 1.68 -5.29 -4.94
CA THR A 16 0.59 -5.57 -5.85
C THR A 16 0.91 -5.16 -7.27
N PHE A 17 1.48 -3.95 -7.45
CA PHE A 17 1.75 -3.35 -8.75
C PHE A 17 3.23 -3.28 -9.10
N ASN A 18 4.10 -3.94 -8.33
CA ASN A 18 5.56 -3.93 -8.52
C ASN A 18 6.16 -2.49 -8.53
N MET A 19 5.77 -1.68 -7.54
CA MET A 19 6.07 -0.25 -7.44
C MET A 19 6.95 0.10 -6.23
N ALA A 20 7.80 -0.83 -5.78
CA ALA A 20 8.59 -0.63 -4.55
C ALA A 20 9.52 0.60 -4.61
N GLY A 21 10.08 0.92 -5.78
CA GLY A 21 10.96 2.07 -5.97
C GLY A 21 10.28 3.44 -5.92
N LEU A 22 8.95 3.50 -5.80
CA LEU A 22 8.20 4.76 -5.64
C LEU A 22 7.97 5.14 -4.17
N GLU A 23 8.36 4.29 -3.23
CA GLU A 23 8.43 4.60 -1.79
C GLU A 23 7.14 5.24 -1.24
N ILE A 24 5.98 4.65 -1.57
CA ILE A 24 4.66 5.14 -1.13
C ILE A 24 3.82 4.06 -0.46
N ALA A 25 3.15 4.44 0.62
CA ALA A 25 2.26 3.59 1.40
C ALA A 25 1.06 4.40 1.93
N ASN A 26 -0.03 3.70 2.26
CA ASN A 26 -1.20 4.28 2.91
C ASN A 26 -1.44 3.56 4.24
N ILE A 27 -1.45 4.34 5.33
CA ILE A 27 -1.56 3.83 6.69
C ILE A 27 -2.91 4.26 7.27
N VAL A 28 -3.81 3.31 7.48
CA VAL A 28 -5.15 3.57 8.03
C VAL A 28 -5.10 3.42 9.54
N ILE A 29 -5.33 4.53 10.24
CA ILE A 29 -5.28 4.62 11.71
C ILE A 29 -6.59 5.24 12.21
N ALA A 30 -7.47 4.42 12.78
CA ALA A 30 -8.79 4.86 13.25
C ALA A 30 -8.76 5.61 14.59
N ASN A 31 -7.68 5.47 15.37
CA ASN A 31 -7.50 6.20 16.61
C ASN A 31 -6.79 7.53 16.35
N ASP A 32 -7.50 8.64 16.53
CA ASP A 32 -6.99 9.98 16.22
C ASP A 32 -5.73 10.33 17.02
N LYS A 33 -5.66 9.95 18.30
CA LYS A 33 -4.47 10.17 19.14
C LYS A 33 -3.24 9.47 18.58
N TYR A 34 -3.42 8.24 18.08
CA TYR A 34 -2.33 7.49 17.46
C TYR A 34 -1.98 8.03 16.07
N ARG A 35 -2.99 8.46 15.30
CA ARG A 35 -2.79 9.04 13.97
C ARG A 35 -1.98 10.34 14.04
N GLU A 36 -2.26 11.23 14.99
CA GLU A 36 -1.49 12.47 15.14
C GLU A 36 -0.05 12.20 15.62
N LYS A 37 0.14 11.27 16.58
CA LYS A 37 1.49 10.84 16.97
C LYS A 37 2.28 10.27 15.79
N PHE A 38 1.64 9.45 14.96
CA PHE A 38 2.26 8.88 13.77
C PHE A 38 2.67 9.96 12.77
N LYS A 39 1.81 10.95 12.49
CA LYS A 39 2.17 12.09 11.64
C LYS A 39 3.38 12.87 12.18
N SER A 40 3.42 13.15 13.48
CA SER A 40 4.59 13.80 14.10
C SER A 40 5.87 12.99 13.92
N ALA A 41 5.78 11.66 14.05
CA ALA A 41 6.92 10.77 13.81
C ALA A 41 7.38 10.79 12.34
N LEU A 42 6.46 10.80 11.37
CA LEU A 42 6.81 10.93 9.95
C LEU A 42 7.52 12.25 9.63
N ILE A 43 7.08 13.35 10.24
CA ILE A 43 7.71 14.67 10.07
C ILE A 43 9.12 14.64 10.66
N ALA A 44 9.28 14.16 11.89
CA ALA A 44 10.57 14.04 12.55
C ALA A 44 11.55 13.12 11.80
N ALA A 45 11.05 12.09 11.14
CA ALA A 45 11.84 11.18 10.31
C ALA A 45 12.13 11.71 8.89
N GLY A 46 11.53 12.84 8.47
CA GLY A 46 11.74 13.43 7.15
C GLY A 46 11.06 12.72 5.98
N ILE A 47 10.17 11.74 6.25
CA ILE A 47 9.52 10.88 5.22
C ILE A 47 8.03 11.18 5.05
N HIS A 48 7.58 12.37 5.47
CA HIS A 48 6.18 12.77 5.45
C HIS A 48 5.67 13.17 4.05
N ASN A 49 6.58 13.50 3.12
CA ASN A 49 6.24 13.91 1.76
C ASN A 49 6.58 12.81 0.75
N PRO A 50 5.62 12.32 -0.03
CA PRO A 50 5.89 11.39 -1.12
C PRO A 50 6.66 12.08 -2.26
N GLY A 51 7.40 11.28 -3.05
CA GLY A 51 8.08 11.76 -4.24
C GLY A 51 7.12 12.25 -5.34
N TYR A 52 7.66 13.04 -6.28
CA TYR A 52 6.88 13.66 -7.37
C TYR A 52 6.05 12.65 -8.18
N PHE A 53 6.66 11.51 -8.51
CA PHE A 53 5.99 10.44 -9.29
C PHE A 53 5.12 9.52 -8.43
N SER A 54 5.33 9.50 -7.12
CA SER A 54 4.70 8.53 -6.22
C SER A 54 3.19 8.74 -6.13
N VAL A 55 2.73 9.98 -5.99
CA VAL A 55 1.30 10.33 -5.88
C VAL A 55 0.51 9.99 -7.16
N PRO A 56 0.88 10.46 -8.37
CA PRO A 56 0.12 10.15 -9.57
C PRO A 56 0.12 8.65 -9.88
N ALA A 57 1.24 7.95 -9.65
CA ALA A 57 1.32 6.52 -9.87
C ALA A 57 0.44 5.74 -8.89
N PHE A 58 0.43 6.12 -7.60
CA PHE A 58 -0.48 5.54 -6.60
C PHE A 58 -1.96 5.73 -6.98
N LEU A 59 -2.34 6.94 -7.41
CA LEU A 59 -3.70 7.23 -7.84
C LEU A 59 -4.10 6.40 -9.06
N CYS A 60 -3.20 6.27 -10.04
CA CYS A 60 -3.43 5.45 -11.23
C CYS A 60 -3.64 3.97 -10.85
N ALA A 61 -2.74 3.41 -10.03
CA ALA A 61 -2.82 2.03 -9.58
C ALA A 61 -4.15 1.72 -8.86
N TYR A 62 -4.60 2.58 -7.95
CA TYR A 62 -5.81 2.33 -7.17
C TYR A 62 -7.13 2.72 -7.87
N ARG A 63 -7.08 3.52 -8.94
CA ARG A 63 -8.28 3.88 -9.71
C ARG A 63 -8.49 3.03 -10.96
N HIS A 64 -7.41 2.49 -11.52
CA HIS A 64 -7.43 1.87 -12.85
C HIS A 64 -6.74 0.50 -12.91
N GLY A 65 -6.17 0.02 -11.80
CA GLY A 65 -5.38 -1.21 -11.76
C GLY A 65 -6.19 -2.52 -11.67
N ASP A 66 -7.50 -2.47 -11.54
CA ASP A 66 -8.33 -3.65 -11.22
C ASP A 66 -8.23 -4.75 -12.30
N SER A 67 -8.32 -4.38 -13.59
CA SER A 67 -8.24 -5.34 -14.69
C SER A 67 -6.86 -5.99 -14.79
N TRP A 68 -5.79 -5.20 -14.63
CA TRP A 68 -4.43 -5.70 -14.60
C TRP A 68 -4.20 -6.65 -13.40
N LEU A 69 -4.74 -6.30 -12.22
CA LEU A 69 -4.60 -7.12 -11.02
C LEU A 69 -5.37 -8.45 -11.14
N ALA A 70 -6.53 -8.45 -11.78
CA ALA A 70 -7.27 -9.68 -12.05
C ALA A 70 -6.44 -10.63 -12.93
N ALA A 71 -5.93 -10.14 -14.06
CA ALA A 71 -5.09 -10.92 -14.97
C ALA A 71 -3.80 -11.43 -14.28
N LEU A 72 -3.17 -10.60 -13.44
CA LEU A 72 -1.99 -11.02 -12.67
C LEU A 72 -2.30 -12.18 -11.72
N LYS A 73 -3.46 -12.17 -11.06
CA LYS A 73 -3.84 -13.26 -10.14
C LYS A 73 -4.02 -14.58 -10.87
N ASP A 74 -4.65 -14.56 -12.04
CA ASP A 74 -4.82 -15.76 -12.87
C ASP A 74 -3.46 -16.31 -13.28
N TYR A 75 -2.57 -15.46 -13.79
CA TYR A 75 -1.21 -15.83 -14.17
C TYR A 75 -0.40 -16.42 -13.00
N LEU A 76 -0.48 -15.82 -11.81
CA LEU A 76 0.20 -16.33 -10.61
C LEU A 76 -0.39 -17.66 -10.12
N ALA A 77 -1.69 -17.89 -10.30
CA ALA A 77 -2.34 -19.15 -9.96
C ALA A 77 -1.91 -20.28 -10.91
N GLU A 78 -1.80 -19.99 -12.21
CA GLU A 78 -1.25 -20.91 -13.21
C GLU A 78 0.21 -21.26 -12.89
N ASN A 79 1.05 -20.26 -12.63
CA ASN A 79 2.45 -20.48 -12.24
C ASN A 79 2.58 -21.31 -10.98
N ARG A 80 1.75 -21.07 -9.97
CA ARG A 80 1.73 -21.88 -8.75
C ARG A 80 1.39 -23.34 -9.08
N SER A 81 0.40 -23.57 -9.92
CA SER A 81 -0.03 -24.92 -10.32
C SER A 81 1.08 -25.64 -11.08
N TRP A 82 1.80 -24.94 -11.97
CA TRP A 82 2.93 -25.48 -12.72
C TRP A 82 4.12 -25.87 -11.84
N VAL A 83 4.45 -25.07 -10.82
CA VAL A 83 5.56 -25.40 -9.89
C VAL A 83 5.22 -26.56 -8.94
N GLN A 84 3.93 -26.80 -8.69
CA GLN A 84 3.46 -27.83 -7.76
C GLN A 84 3.21 -29.20 -8.40
N SER A 85 3.21 -29.29 -9.73
CA SER A 85 3.14 -30.55 -10.48
C SER A 85 4.51 -31.19 -10.62
#